data_AF-A0A060CDY4-F1
#
_entry.id   AF-A0A060CDY4-F1
#
_cell.length_a   1.000
_cell.length_b   1.000
_cell.length_c   1.000
_cell.angle_alpha   90.00
_cell.angle_beta   90.00
_cell.angle_gamma   90.00
#
_symmetry.space_group_name_H-M   'P 1'
#
loop_
_entity.id
_entity.type
_entity.pdbx_description
1 polymer ?
#
loop_
_entity_poly.entity_id
_entity_poly.type
_entity_poly.pdbx_seq_one_letter_code
_entity_poly.pdbx_strand_id
1 'polypeptide(L)'
;AAARSVPPDDDAAARTYFQSYFQPYLVSQSGSSTAKITGYYEPEVKGSTVQGGAYQTPLLSLPPDLVTIDLGAFDKQKVGKTAVGRLSGRRVVPYYDRFQIENGALDTNALAIAWLADPVDAFFLQIEGSGRIDLPHGRVMRVTYAGKNGQPYVPIGRVMV
;
A
#
# COMPACT_ATOMS: atom_id res chain seq x y z
N ALA A 1 9.98 19.45 21.33
CA ALA A 1 10.61 20.78 21.22
C ALA A 1 12.13 20.67 21.06
N ALA A 2 12.84 19.94 21.94
CA ALA A 2 14.30 19.76 21.87
C ALA A 2 14.85 19.11 20.57
N ALA A 3 14.10 18.22 19.92
CA ALA A 3 14.53 17.66 18.63
C ALA A 3 14.73 18.73 17.54
N ARG A 4 13.91 19.79 17.53
CA ARG A 4 13.95 20.83 16.49
C ARG A 4 15.16 21.76 16.62
N SER A 5 15.82 21.77 17.78
CA SER A 5 17.03 22.57 18.02
C SER A 5 18.32 21.82 17.72
N VAL A 6 18.25 20.55 17.30
CA VAL A 6 19.41 19.80 16.82
C VAL A 6 19.75 20.30 15.42
N PRO A 7 20.97 20.79 15.15
CA PRO A 7 21.38 21.19 13.81
C PRO A 7 21.30 20.01 12.83
N PRO A 8 20.83 20.22 11.58
CA PRO A 8 20.95 19.19 10.55
C PRO A 8 22.42 18.89 10.28
N ASP A 9 22.71 17.65 9.88
CA ASP A 9 24.05 17.17 9.50
C ASP A 9 25.12 17.26 10.61
N ASP A 10 24.71 17.35 11.88
CA ASP A 10 25.59 17.29 13.05
C ASP A 10 25.39 15.98 13.84
N ASP A 11 26.21 14.99 13.53
CA ASP A 11 26.19 13.67 14.17
C ASP A 11 26.44 13.72 15.68
N ALA A 12 27.28 14.65 16.15
CA ALA A 12 27.60 14.78 17.56
C ALA A 12 26.40 15.33 18.34
N ALA A 13 25.79 16.40 17.83
CA ALA A 13 24.58 16.98 18.42
C ALA A 13 23.40 15.98 18.42
N ALA A 14 23.21 15.24 17.32
CA ALA A 14 22.19 14.20 17.24
C ALA A 14 22.42 13.07 18.27
N ARG A 15 23.67 12.61 18.43
CA ARG A 15 24.02 11.59 19.43
C ARG A 15 23.71 12.07 20.85
N THR A 16 24.14 13.28 21.20
CA THR A 16 23.86 13.88 22.53
C THR A 16 22.37 13.99 22.79
N TYR A 17 21.58 14.37 21.78
CA TYR A 17 20.13 14.43 21.89
C TYR A 17 19.53 13.07 22.25
N PHE A 18 19.86 12.00 21.52
CA PHE A 18 19.34 10.66 21.83
C PHE A 18 19.77 10.18 23.22
N GLN A 19 21.01 10.43 23.63
CA GLN A 19 21.52 10.03 24.95
C GLN A 19 20.88 10.79 26.10
N SER A 20 20.44 12.04 25.88
CA SER A 20 19.86 12.89 26.93
C SER A 20 18.36 12.69 27.09
N TYR A 21 17.65 12.36 26.00
CA TYR A 21 16.19 12.32 25.97
C TYR A 21 15.59 10.91 25.87
N PHE A 22 16.40 9.86 25.65
CA PHE A 22 15.92 8.49 25.50
C PHE A 22 16.70 7.51 26.38
N GLN A 23 16.00 6.52 26.92
CA GLN A 23 16.59 5.36 27.60
C GLN A 23 16.48 4.13 26.67
N PRO A 24 17.59 3.51 26.24
CA PRO A 24 17.52 2.31 25.41
C PRO A 24 17.02 1.11 26.24
N TYR A 25 16.12 0.32 25.64
CA TYR A 25 15.63 -0.96 26.18
C TYR A 25 15.90 -2.08 25.18
N LEU A 26 16.43 -3.20 25.66
CA LEU A 26 16.57 -4.41 24.87
C LEU A 26 15.22 -5.11 24.73
N VAL A 27 14.81 -5.40 23.50
CA VAL A 27 13.63 -6.22 23.20
C VAL A 27 14.10 -7.62 22.81
N SER A 28 13.62 -8.64 23.52
CA SER A 28 13.96 -10.04 23.27
C SER A 28 12.70 -10.91 23.25
N GLN A 29 12.67 -11.91 22.37
CA GLN A 29 11.61 -12.92 22.33
C GLN A 29 12.20 -14.28 22.72
N SER A 30 11.59 -14.93 23.72
CA SER A 30 12.00 -16.28 24.17
C SER A 30 13.50 -16.42 24.50
N GLY A 31 14.11 -15.37 25.05
CA GLY A 31 15.54 -15.36 25.42
C GLY A 31 16.51 -15.17 24.26
N SER A 32 16.03 -15.01 23.02
CA SER A 32 16.89 -14.64 21.89
C SER A 32 16.95 -13.12 21.70
N SER A 33 18.17 -12.61 21.48
CA SER A 33 18.44 -11.24 21.04
C SER A 33 18.53 -11.09 19.51
N THR A 34 18.36 -12.19 18.76
CA THR A 34 18.36 -12.14 17.29
C THR A 34 16.99 -11.70 16.78
N ALA A 35 16.98 -10.63 15.97
CA ALA A 35 15.79 -10.17 15.28
C ALA A 35 15.88 -10.45 13.78
N LYS A 36 14.74 -10.78 13.15
CA LYS A 36 14.64 -10.78 11.69
C LYS A 36 14.45 -9.35 11.22
N ILE A 37 15.39 -8.85 10.43
CA ILE A 37 15.31 -7.54 9.79
C ILE A 37 14.91 -7.74 8.32
N THR A 38 13.95 -6.96 7.85
CA THR A 38 13.51 -6.91 6.45
C THR A 38 13.52 -5.48 5.95
N GLY A 39 13.63 -5.27 4.64
CA GLY A 39 13.54 -3.96 4.00
C GLY A 39 12.24 -3.80 3.21
N TYR A 40 11.83 -2.55 3.02
CA TYR A 40 10.80 -2.12 2.06
C TYR A 40 11.35 -0.91 1.29
N TYR A 41 10.77 -0.59 0.14
CA TYR A 41 11.17 0.59 -0.65
C TYR A 41 9.98 1.22 -1.37
N GLU A 42 10.16 2.41 -1.91
CA GLU A 42 9.18 3.07 -2.79
C GLU A 42 9.63 2.89 -4.25
N PRO A 43 8.98 2.01 -5.04
CA PRO A 43 9.35 1.79 -6.44
C PRO A 43 9.10 3.03 -7.30
N GLU A 44 9.94 3.20 -8.32
CA GLU A 44 9.80 4.24 -9.35
C GLU A 44 9.44 3.55 -10.67
N VAL A 45 8.29 3.90 -11.24
CA VAL A 45 7.68 3.21 -12.39
C VAL A 45 7.28 4.21 -13.46
N LYS A 46 7.24 3.78 -14.73
CA LYS A 46 6.83 4.66 -15.84
C LYS A 46 5.32 4.67 -16.01
N GLY A 47 4.73 5.85 -16.13
CA GLY A 47 3.30 5.98 -16.36
C GLY A 47 2.89 7.26 -17.08
N SER A 48 1.58 7.39 -17.29
CA SER A 48 0.92 8.54 -17.90
C SER A 48 -0.43 8.79 -17.21
N THR A 49 -0.91 10.03 -17.20
CA THR A 49 -2.27 10.35 -16.75
C THR A 49 -3.33 10.06 -17.82
N VAL A 50 -2.90 9.73 -19.03
CA VAL A 50 -3.77 9.42 -20.17
C VAL A 50 -3.35 8.08 -20.75
N GLN A 51 -4.31 7.20 -21.00
CA GLN A 51 -4.09 5.91 -21.66
C GLN A 51 -3.58 6.11 -23.10
N GLY A 52 -2.58 5.36 -23.51
CA GLY A 52 -2.11 5.39 -24.89
C GLY A 52 -0.71 4.83 -25.07
N GLY A 53 -0.41 4.37 -26.29
CA GLY A 53 0.89 3.78 -26.61
C GLY A 53 1.22 2.61 -25.68
N ALA A 54 2.35 2.68 -24.99
CA ALA A 54 2.77 1.68 -23.99
C ALA A 54 1.99 1.75 -22.67
N TYR A 55 1.34 2.88 -22.35
CA TYR A 55 0.64 3.09 -21.09
C TYR A 55 -0.76 2.50 -21.13
N GLN A 56 -0.86 1.21 -20.81
CA GLN A 56 -2.09 0.41 -20.94
C GLN A 56 -2.58 -0.19 -19.62
N THR A 57 -1.75 -0.21 -18.58
CA THR A 57 -2.15 -0.82 -17.30
C THR A 57 -2.71 0.23 -16.35
N PRO A 58 -4.01 0.20 -16.00
CA PRO A 58 -4.59 1.21 -15.13
C PRO A 58 -4.15 0.99 -13.67
N LEU A 59 -3.75 2.09 -13.02
CA LEU A 59 -3.69 2.19 -11.56
C LEU A 59 -4.98 2.87 -11.10
N LEU A 60 -5.78 2.15 -10.31
CA LEU A 60 -7.15 2.60 -9.96
C LEU A 60 -7.18 3.36 -8.63
N SER A 61 -8.04 4.37 -8.54
CA SER A 61 -8.49 4.95 -7.27
C SER A 61 -9.36 3.96 -6.51
N LEU A 62 -9.65 4.27 -5.24
CA LEU A 62 -10.63 3.51 -4.47
C LEU A 62 -12.02 3.63 -5.13
N PRO A 63 -12.68 2.51 -5.51
CA PRO A 63 -14.01 2.58 -6.07
C PRO A 63 -15.02 3.08 -5.02
N PRO A 64 -16.02 3.90 -5.42
CA PRO A 64 -16.97 4.50 -4.48
C PRO A 64 -17.94 3.48 -3.84
N ASP A 65 -18.08 2.29 -4.43
CA ASP A 65 -18.94 1.22 -3.92
C ASP A 65 -18.21 0.24 -2.98
N LEU A 66 -16.89 0.41 -2.79
CA LEU A 66 -16.09 -0.40 -1.88
C LEU A 66 -16.36 0.02 -0.45
N VAL A 67 -16.92 -0.91 0.33
CA VAL A 67 -17.23 -0.72 1.74
C VAL A 67 -16.35 -1.60 2.62
N THR A 68 -15.80 -1.01 3.67
CA THR A 68 -15.13 -1.75 4.74
C THR A 68 -16.05 -1.80 5.95
N ILE A 69 -16.34 -3.01 6.42
CA ILE A 69 -17.24 -3.28 7.54
C ILE A 69 -16.41 -3.71 8.74
N ASP A 70 -16.52 -2.98 9.85
CA ASP A 70 -16.06 -3.45 11.15
C ASP A 70 -17.01 -4.54 11.67
N LEU A 71 -16.53 -5.77 11.73
CA LEU A 71 -17.34 -6.91 12.20
C LEU A 71 -17.53 -6.87 13.72
N GLY A 72 -16.66 -6.18 14.46
CA GLY A 72 -16.77 -5.99 15.90
C GLY A 72 -17.99 -5.17 16.31
N ALA A 73 -18.46 -4.27 15.43
CA ALA A 73 -19.67 -3.49 15.64
C ALA A 73 -20.95 -4.34 15.66
N PHE A 74 -20.94 -5.52 15.04
CA PHE A 74 -22.08 -6.44 14.97
C PHE A 74 -21.94 -7.63 15.92
N ASP A 75 -20.71 -8.07 16.17
CA ASP A 75 -20.42 -9.23 17.00
C ASP A 75 -19.14 -9.00 17.81
N LYS A 76 -19.28 -8.97 19.15
CA LYS A 76 -18.16 -8.77 20.08
C LYS A 76 -17.07 -9.85 19.96
N GLN A 77 -17.38 -11.03 19.44
CA GLN A 77 -16.39 -12.08 19.18
C GLN A 77 -15.52 -11.77 17.94
N LYS A 78 -15.88 -10.77 17.15
CA LYS A 78 -15.17 -10.35 15.92
C LYS A 78 -14.49 -8.98 16.05
N VAL A 79 -14.29 -8.48 17.28
CA VAL A 79 -13.53 -7.23 17.52
C VAL A 79 -12.15 -7.31 16.85
N GLY A 80 -11.80 -6.26 16.12
CA GLY A 80 -10.55 -6.17 15.35
C GLY A 80 -10.58 -6.89 13.99
N LYS A 81 -11.70 -7.52 13.61
CA LYS A 81 -11.88 -8.12 12.28
C LYS A 81 -12.67 -7.21 11.37
N THR A 82 -12.21 -7.10 10.12
CA THR A 82 -12.88 -6.32 9.07
C THR A 82 -13.27 -7.21 7.90
N ALA A 83 -14.38 -6.91 7.24
CA ALA A 83 -14.73 -7.45 5.93
C ALA A 83 -14.74 -6.32 4.90
N VAL A 84 -14.30 -6.60 3.67
CA VAL A 84 -14.44 -5.66 2.55
C VAL A 84 -15.45 -6.22 1.56
N GLY A 85 -16.37 -5.39 1.12
CA GLY A 85 -17.46 -5.79 0.24
C GLY A 85 -17.95 -4.65 -0.64
N ARG A 86 -18.99 -4.95 -1.42
CA ARG A 86 -19.77 -3.97 -2.19
C ARG A 86 -21.26 -4.18 -1.94
N LEU A 87 -22.05 -3.14 -2.16
CA LEU A 87 -23.51 -3.24 -2.10
C LEU A 87 -24.05 -3.96 -3.34
N SER A 88 -24.93 -4.93 -3.12
CA SER A 88 -25.71 -5.63 -4.15
C SER A 88 -27.16 -5.65 -3.71
N GLY A 89 -27.94 -4.66 -4.17
CA GLY A 89 -29.28 -4.41 -3.66
C GLY A 89 -29.25 -4.06 -2.17
N ARG A 90 -29.86 -4.91 -1.33
CA ARG A 90 -29.89 -4.74 0.14
C ARG A 90 -28.87 -5.60 0.89
N ARG A 91 -27.90 -6.19 0.20
CA ARG A 91 -26.88 -7.06 0.78
C ARG A 91 -25.49 -6.48 0.54
N VAL A 92 -24.58 -6.72 1.49
CA VAL A 92 -23.15 -6.56 1.23
C VAL A 92 -22.59 -7.92 0.80
N VAL A 93 -21.91 -7.94 -0.34
CA VAL A 93 -21.25 -9.12 -0.89
C VAL A 93 -19.74 -8.89 -0.96
N PRO A 94 -18.88 -9.93 -0.97
CA PRO A 94 -17.43 -9.76 -1.10
C PRO A 94 -17.06 -8.90 -2.30
N TYR A 95 -16.05 -8.04 -2.17
CA TYR A 95 -15.59 -7.20 -3.27
C TYR A 95 -14.97 -8.05 -4.39
N TYR A 96 -14.88 -7.47 -5.60
CA TYR A 96 -14.33 -8.16 -6.76
C TYR A 96 -12.90 -8.63 -6.50
N ASP A 97 -12.61 -9.87 -6.90
CA ASP A 97 -11.23 -10.36 -6.90
C ASP A 97 -10.40 -9.73 -8.03
N ARG A 98 -9.09 -9.99 -8.03
CA ARG A 98 -8.18 -9.45 -9.05
C ARG A 98 -8.61 -9.83 -10.47
N PHE A 99 -8.96 -11.10 -10.67
CA PHE A 99 -9.34 -11.61 -11.99
C PHE A 99 -10.60 -10.92 -12.49
N GLN A 100 -11.62 -10.75 -11.65
CA GLN A 100 -12.85 -10.04 -12.00
C GLN A 100 -12.59 -8.57 -12.36
N ILE A 101 -11.74 -7.89 -11.59
CA ILE A 101 -11.37 -6.48 -11.86
C ILE A 101 -10.66 -6.38 -13.22
N GLU A 102 -9.67 -7.23 -13.47
CA GLU A 102 -8.91 -7.25 -14.72
C GLU A 102 -9.77 -7.65 -15.93
N ASN A 103 -10.87 -8.39 -15.71
CA ASN A 103 -11.85 -8.76 -16.74
C ASN A 103 -13.07 -7.82 -16.80
N GLY A 104 -12.94 -6.58 -16.32
CA GLY A 104 -13.92 -5.52 -16.57
C GLY A 104 -15.08 -5.44 -15.58
N ALA A 105 -14.93 -5.98 -14.36
CA ALA A 105 -15.92 -5.78 -13.30
C ALA A 105 -16.04 -4.31 -12.83
N LEU A 106 -15.03 -3.48 -13.14
CA LEU A 106 -15.00 -2.06 -12.83
C LEU A 106 -14.85 -1.24 -14.12
N ASP A 107 -15.40 -0.02 -14.12
CA ASP A 107 -15.08 0.98 -15.13
C ASP A 107 -13.67 1.54 -14.84
N THR A 108 -12.67 0.91 -15.46
CA THR A 108 -11.27 1.29 -15.27
C THR A 108 -10.97 2.69 -15.80
N ASN A 109 -11.68 3.17 -16.82
CA ASN A 109 -11.48 4.51 -17.37
C ASN A 109 -11.93 5.59 -16.40
N ALA A 110 -13.05 5.35 -15.70
CA ALA A 110 -13.55 6.29 -14.69
C ALA A 110 -12.70 6.31 -13.41
N LEU A 111 -11.99 5.21 -13.11
CA LEU A 111 -11.24 5.03 -11.86
C LEU A 111 -9.72 5.18 -12.02
N ALA A 112 -9.17 5.17 -13.23
CA ALA A 112 -7.73 5.25 -13.43
C ALA A 112 -7.17 6.60 -12.98
N ILE A 113 -6.27 6.57 -12.00
CA ILE A 113 -5.46 7.73 -11.60
C ILE A 113 -4.17 7.85 -12.43
N ALA A 114 -3.74 6.74 -13.02
CA ALA A 114 -2.59 6.64 -13.91
C ALA A 114 -2.70 5.41 -14.79
N TRP A 115 -1.92 5.38 -15.87
CA TRP A 115 -1.72 4.25 -16.75
C TRP A 115 -0.23 3.93 -16.78
N LEU A 116 0.15 2.76 -16.28
CA LEU A 116 1.52 2.27 -16.22
C LEU A 116 1.90 1.54 -17.50
N ALA A 117 3.20 1.54 -17.80
CA ALA A 117 3.74 0.90 -18.99
C ALA A 117 3.88 -0.62 -18.85
N ASP A 118 4.03 -1.13 -17.62
CA ASP A 118 4.24 -2.55 -17.34
C ASP A 118 3.25 -3.04 -16.26
N PRO A 119 2.46 -4.11 -16.53
CA PRO A 119 1.60 -4.72 -15.52
C PRO A 119 2.35 -5.36 -14.35
N VAL A 120 3.61 -5.76 -14.53
CA VAL A 120 4.47 -6.26 -13.45
C VAL A 120 4.82 -5.13 -12.48
N ASP A 121 5.17 -3.95 -13.00
CA ASP A 121 5.39 -2.75 -12.18
C ASP A 121 4.14 -2.39 -11.38
N ALA A 122 2.96 -2.43 -12.00
CA ALA A 122 1.68 -2.20 -11.33
C ALA A 122 1.45 -3.20 -10.17
N PHE A 123 1.80 -4.47 -10.39
CA PHE A 123 1.67 -5.51 -9.40
C PHE A 123 2.64 -5.32 -8.22
N PHE A 124 3.91 -5.01 -8.47
CA PHE A 124 4.88 -4.72 -7.41
C PHE A 124 4.54 -3.46 -6.62
N LEU A 125 4.06 -2.41 -7.30
CA LEU A 125 3.56 -1.21 -6.64
C LEU A 125 2.40 -1.52 -5.69
N GLN A 126 1.53 -2.47 -6.05
CA GLN A 126 0.46 -2.95 -5.16
C GLN A 126 0.97 -3.78 -3.98
N ILE A 127 2.09 -4.50 -4.13
CA ILE A 127 2.73 -5.22 -3.03
C ILE A 127 3.37 -4.25 -2.04
N GLU A 128 4.16 -3.29 -2.52
CA GLU A 128 4.85 -2.29 -1.68
C GLU A 128 3.86 -1.29 -1.08
N GLY A 129 2.72 -1.05 -1.74
CA GLY A 129 1.64 -0.20 -1.26
C GLY A 129 1.88 1.30 -1.44
N SER A 130 3.02 1.70 -2.01
CA SER A 130 3.33 3.08 -2.40
C SER A 130 4.34 3.08 -3.54
N GLY A 131 4.49 4.21 -4.23
CA GLY A 131 5.40 4.33 -5.35
C GLY A 131 5.45 5.73 -5.93
N ARG A 132 6.43 5.96 -6.80
CA ARG A 132 6.55 7.15 -7.64
C ARG A 132 6.33 6.77 -9.10
N ILE A 133 5.53 7.55 -9.79
CA ILE A 133 5.24 7.38 -11.20
C ILE A 133 5.95 8.50 -11.96
N ASP A 134 6.91 8.11 -12.78
CA ASP A 134 7.56 8.99 -13.74
C ASP A 134 6.61 9.24 -14.90
N LEU A 135 6.09 10.47 -14.92
CA LEU A 135 5.20 10.96 -15.96
C LEU A 135 6.03 11.62 -17.08
N PRO A 136 5.44 11.79 -18.27
CA PRO A 136 6.07 12.54 -19.35
C PRO A 136 6.49 13.95 -18.90
N HIS A 137 7.58 14.44 -19.51
CA HIS A 137 8.20 15.75 -19.23
C HIS A 137 8.83 15.88 -17.84
N GLY A 138 9.27 14.79 -17.23
CA GLY A 138 10.01 14.80 -15.96
C GLY A 138 9.17 15.14 -14.74
N ARG A 139 7.83 15.06 -14.85
CA ARG A 139 6.93 15.18 -13.71
C ARG A 139 6.91 13.86 -12.95
N VAL A 140 6.81 13.93 -11.64
CA VAL A 140 6.69 12.76 -10.78
C VAL A 140 5.37 12.83 -10.03
N MET A 141 4.61 11.74 -10.06
CA MET A 141 3.40 11.57 -9.27
C MET A 141 3.62 10.53 -8.18
N ARG A 142 3.52 10.95 -6.92
CA ARG A 142 3.58 10.04 -5.79
C ARG A 142 2.22 9.40 -5.56
N VAL A 143 2.19 8.08 -5.36
CA VAL A 143 0.99 7.32 -5.06
C VAL A 143 1.15 6.53 -3.77
N THR A 144 0.08 6.45 -3.00
CA THR A 144 0.07 5.75 -1.70
C THR A 144 -1.19 4.91 -1.59
N TYR A 145 -1.13 3.88 -0.75
CA TYR A 145 -2.26 3.00 -0.45
C TYR A 145 -3.53 3.78 -0.08
N ALA A 146 -4.63 3.44 -0.75
CA ALA A 146 -5.97 3.94 -0.45
C ALA A 146 -6.91 2.86 0.10
N GLY A 147 -6.70 1.59 -0.27
CA GLY A 147 -7.55 0.48 0.12
C GLY A 147 -7.19 -0.83 -0.59
N LYS A 148 -7.90 -1.90 -0.25
CA LYS A 148 -7.79 -3.23 -0.86
C LYS A 148 -9.15 -3.89 -0.94
N ASN A 149 -9.33 -4.84 -1.85
CA ASN A 149 -10.58 -5.59 -2.05
C ASN A 149 -10.89 -6.63 -0.96
N GLY A 150 -10.04 -6.76 0.06
CA GLY A 150 -10.22 -7.69 1.18
C GLY A 150 -9.93 -9.16 0.87
N GLN A 151 -9.49 -9.48 -0.35
CA GLN A 151 -9.09 -10.84 -0.72
C GLN A 151 -7.73 -11.21 -0.09
N PRO A 152 -7.48 -12.48 0.22
CA PRO A 152 -6.18 -12.92 0.75
C PRO A 152 -5.07 -12.73 -0.28
N TYR A 153 -3.87 -12.35 0.19
CA TYR A 153 -2.68 -12.29 -0.65
C TYR A 153 -2.15 -13.70 -0.93
N VAL A 154 -1.91 -14.01 -2.20
CA VAL A 154 -1.26 -15.24 -2.65
C VAL A 154 0.09 -14.88 -3.27
N PRO A 155 1.23 -15.29 -2.67
CA PRO A 155 2.55 -14.97 -3.20
C PRO A 155 2.81 -15.72 -4.52
N ILE A 156 2.94 -14.99 -5.63
CA ILE A 156 3.14 -15.58 -6.97
C ILE A 156 4.44 -16.42 -7.03
N GLY A 157 5.50 -15.99 -6.34
CA GLY A 157 6.75 -16.75 -6.27
C GLY A 157 6.62 -18.15 -5.68
N ARG A 158 5.56 -18.44 -4.91
CA ARG A 158 5.28 -19.80 -4.41
C ARG A 158 4.59 -20.68 -5.45
N VAL A 159 3.97 -20.08 -6.47
CA VAL A 159 3.21 -20.76 -7.53
C VAL A 159 4.06 -21.02 -8.77
N MET A 160 5.16 -20.28 -8.95
CA MET A 160 6.05 -20.38 -10.12
C MET A 160 7.25 -21.32 -9.94
N VAL A 161 7.35 -22.04 -8.81
CA VAL A 161 8.46 -22.95 -8.48
C VAL A 161 7.98 -24.40 -8.53
#